data_AF-A0A2T0U703-F1
#
_entry.id   AF-A0A2T0U703-F1
#
_cell.length_a   1.000
_cell.length_b   1.000
_cell.length_c   1.000
_cell.angle_alpha   90.00
_cell.angle_beta   90.00
_cell.angle_gamma   90.00
#
_symmetry.space_group_name_H-M   'P 1'
#
loop_
_entity.id
_entity.type
_entity.pdbx_description
1 polymer ?
#
loop_
_entity_poly.entity_id
_entity_poly.type
_entity_poly.pdbx_seq_one_letter_code
_entity_poly.pdbx_strand_id
1 'polypeptide(L)' 'MYFFRKNNPDRPQNFNLKVMHFINATAILLFVLGILYKIIDWYIL' A
#
# COMPACT_ATOMS: atom_id res chain seq x y z
N MET A 1 -1.98 6.33 -18.57
CA MET A 1 -2.61 5.63 -19.72
C MET A 1 -2.30 4.12 -19.67
N TYR A 2 -2.94 3.36 -18.77
CA TYR A 2 -2.80 1.89 -18.73
C TYR A 2 -4.09 1.15 -18.32
N PHE A 3 -5.18 1.88 -18.08
CA PHE A 3 -6.43 1.32 -17.55
C PHE A 3 -7.22 0.46 -18.57
N PHE A 4 -6.91 0.56 -19.87
CA PHE A 4 -7.55 -0.22 -20.93
C PHE A 4 -6.63 -1.31 -21.53
N ARG A 5 -5.47 -1.58 -20.91
CA ARG A 5 -4.59 -2.67 -21.37
C ARG A 5 -5.23 -4.01 -20.99
N LYS A 6 -5.70 -4.77 -21.98
CA LYS A 6 -6.16 -6.16 -21.82
C LYS A 6 -5.11 -6.96 -21.04
N ASN A 7 -5.55 -7.71 -20.02
CA ASN A 7 -4.66 -8.58 -19.27
C ASN A 7 -4.09 -9.62 -20.24
N ASN A 8 -2.76 -9.64 -20.42
CA ASN A 8 -2.12 -10.77 -21.11
C ASN A 8 -2.07 -11.91 -20.09
N PRO A 9 -2.70 -13.06 -20.38
CA PRO A 9 -2.62 -14.24 -19.53
C PRO A 9 -1.18 -14.79 -19.46
N ASP A 10 -0.34 -14.53 -20.48
CA ASP A 10 1.03 -15.02 -20.56
C ASP A 10 2.04 -14.23 -19.71
N ARG A 11 1.60 -13.20 -18.97
CA ARG A 11 2.52 -12.42 -18.12
C ARG A 11 2.85 -13.23 -16.87
N PRO A 12 4.14 -13.44 -16.55
CA PRO A 12 4.50 -14.16 -15.33
C PRO A 12 3.97 -13.39 -14.12
N GLN A 13 3.19 -14.05 -13.27
CA GLN A 13 2.86 -13.51 -11.96
C GLN A 13 4.13 -13.46 -11.13
N ASN A 14 4.71 -12.27 -11.00
CA ASN A 14 5.91 -12.08 -10.20
C ASN A 14 5.53 -11.91 -8.72
N PHE A 15 5.75 -12.95 -7.93
CA PHE A 15 5.51 -12.96 -6.48
C PHE A 15 6.26 -11.81 -5.77
N ASN A 16 7.50 -11.52 -6.17
CA ASN A 16 8.30 -10.44 -5.58
C ASN A 16 7.66 -9.07 -5.77
N LEU A 17 7.04 -8.84 -6.93
CA LEU A 17 6.31 -7.60 -7.22
C LEU A 17 5.06 -7.44 -6.35
N LYS A 18 4.32 -8.55 -6.11
CA LYS A 18 3.17 -8.54 -5.19
C LYS A 18 3.61 -8.26 -3.76
N VAL A 19 4.67 -8.90 -3.29
CA VAL A 19 5.23 -8.69 -1.96
C VAL A 19 5.75 -7.26 -1.79
N MET A 20 6.45 -6.71 -2.79
CA MET A 20 6.91 -5.32 -2.76
C MET A 20 5.75 -4.34 -2.59
N HIS A 21 4.66 -4.54 -3.34
CA HIS A 21 3.49 -3.67 -3.24
C HIS A 21 2.78 -3.81 -1.88
N PHE A 22 2.72 -5.04 -1.35
CA PHE A 22 2.17 -5.30 -0.03
C PHE A 22 2.96 -4.60 1.08
N ILE A 23 4.28 -4.77 1.10
CA ILE A 23 5.17 -4.11 2.07
C ILE A 23 4.98 -2.58 2.00
N ASN A 24 4.97 -2.02 0.80
CA ASN A 24 4.81 -0.58 0.62
C ASN A 24 3.45 -0.08 1.11
N ALA A 25 2.36 -0.79 0.81
CA ALA A 25 1.02 -0.46 1.30
C ALA A 25 0.94 -0.55 2.84
N THR A 26 1.53 -1.59 3.43
CA THR A 26 1.60 -1.75 4.89
C THR A 26 2.39 -0.62 5.56
N ALA A 27 3.53 -0.22 4.98
CA ALA A 27 4.34 0.87 5.52
C ALA A 27 3.57 2.20 5.54
N ILE A 28 2.87 2.53 4.46
CA ILE A 28 2.04 3.74 4.37
C ILE A 28 0.90 3.68 5.41
N LEU A 29 0.25 2.51 5.55
CA LEU A 29 -0.83 2.32 6.52
C LEU A 29 -0.34 2.58 7.95
N LEU A 30 0.78 1.96 8.35
CA LEU A 30 1.36 2.14 9.68
C LEU A 30 1.78 3.59 9.93
N PHE A 31 2.33 4.26 8.93
CA PHE A 31 2.70 5.67 9.03
C PHE A 31 1.47 6.56 9.29
N VAL A 32 0.40 6.37 8.53
CA VAL A 32 -0.86 7.12 8.72
C VAL A 32 -1.46 6.84 10.09
N LEU A 33 -1.50 5.57 10.51
CA LEU A 33 -1.98 5.20 11.86
C LEU A 33 -1.16 5.87 12.96
N GLY A 34 0.16 5.94 12.81
CA GLY A 34 1.05 6.63 13.75
C GLY A 34 0.77 8.13 13.84
N ILE A 35 0.54 8.79 12.70
CA ILE A 35 0.13 10.21 12.68
C ILE A 35 -1.21 10.40 13.37
N LEU A 36 -2.21 9.58 13.03
CA LEU A 36 -3.54 9.66 13.63
C LEU A 36 -3.49 9.46 15.15
N TYR A 37 -2.72 8.47 15.61
CA TYR A 37 -2.49 8.25 17.03
C TYR A 37 -1.88 9.50 17.68
N LYS A 38 -0.86 10.12 17.07
CA LYS A 38 -0.24 11.32 17.63
C LYS A 38 -1.14 12.55 17.65
N ILE A 39 -2.02 12.70 16.67
CA ILE A 39 -3.03 13.76 16.68
C ILE A 39 -4.03 13.52 17.82
N ILE A 40 -4.52 12.28 17.98
CA ILE A 40 -5.44 11.93 19.06
C ILE A 40 -4.79 12.16 20.44
N ASP A 41 -3.55 11.69 20.61
CA ASP A 41 -2.74 11.85 21.82
C ASP A 41 -2.53 13.33 22.20
N TRP A 42 -2.45 14.23 21.22
CA TRP A 42 -2.22 15.65 21.49
C TRP A 42 -3.51 16.43 21.77
N TYR A 43 -4.62 16.10 21.12
CA TYR A 43 -5.84 16.90 21.21
C TYR A 43 -6.91 16.33 22.16
N ILE A 44 -6.85 15.04 22.49
CA ILE A 44 -7.90 14.35 23.25
C ILE A 44 -7.39 13.83 24.59
N LEU A 45 -6.15 13.32 24.64
CA LEU A 45 -5.48 12.84 25.84
C LEU A 45 -4.60 13.94 26.45
#